data_AF-A0A7V9CL62-F1
#
_entry.id   AF-A0A7V9CL62-F1
#
_cell.length_a   1.000
_cell.length_b   1.000
_cell.length_c   1.000
_cell.angle_alpha   90.00
_cell.angle_beta   90.00
_cell.angle_gamma   90.00
#
_symmetry.space_group_name_H-M   'P 1'
#
loop_
_entity.id
_entity.type
_entity.pdbx_description
1 polymer ?
#
loop_
_entity_poly.entity_id
_entity_poly.type
_entity_poly.pdbx_seq_one_letter_code
_entity_poly.pdbx_strand_id
1 'polypeptide(L)'
;MPVPQVSAPDSQGPLRRDVRLLGALLGHVIREQEGQALYDVEERVRQTSRAGDFAAVQAIVSALPVDEQGRLVRAFSLYFQLANLAEQHHRIRRRRQYAVEQRVAAESLDAAFAELKAAGISDDQLREASRRISLELVLTAHPTEATRRTVLTAQLQISELLHRLDDPHLAPAGQRDIEDALAEQITTLWQTDETRAKRPRVVDEIRHGLWFFEQSLFEVAPALVGDYRRRIPNAALPLRFGSWIGGDQDGNPNAGPATLRAAADRARQLVLLRYADE
;
A
#
# COMPACT_ATOMS: atom_id res chain seq x y z
N MET A 1 28.81 -2.18 -39.38
CA MET A 1 27.38 -2.15 -39.03
C MET A 1 27.28 -2.08 -37.51
N PRO A 2 26.93 -0.92 -36.91
CA PRO A 2 26.73 -0.85 -35.48
C PRO A 2 25.44 -1.60 -35.12
N VAL A 3 25.55 -2.48 -34.13
CA VAL A 3 24.45 -3.26 -33.56
C VAL A 3 23.41 -2.26 -33.01
N PRO A 4 22.12 -2.38 -33.36
CA PRO A 4 21.10 -1.51 -32.78
C PRO A 4 21.08 -1.75 -31.27
N GLN A 5 21.34 -0.70 -30.51
CA GLN A 5 21.07 -0.68 -29.08
C GLN A 5 19.57 -0.88 -28.92
N VAL A 6 19.17 -2.08 -28.51
CA VAL A 6 17.80 -2.34 -28.04
C VAL A 6 17.62 -1.44 -26.83
N SER A 7 16.92 -0.33 -27.02
CA SER A 7 16.44 0.52 -25.94
C SER A 7 15.72 -0.38 -24.95
N ALA A 8 16.16 -0.33 -23.68
CA ALA A 8 15.46 -1.03 -22.61
C ALA A 8 13.96 -0.69 -22.73
N PRO A 9 13.05 -1.68 -22.65
CA PRO A 9 11.62 -1.42 -22.75
C PRO A 9 11.27 -0.34 -21.74
N ASP A 10 10.48 0.67 -22.15
CA ASP A 10 10.13 1.84 -21.34
C ASP A 10 9.57 1.38 -19.98
N SER A 11 10.48 1.27 -19.01
CA SER A 11 10.19 0.67 -17.71
C SER A 11 9.11 1.45 -16.96
N GLN A 12 8.90 2.72 -17.33
CA GLN A 12 7.88 3.58 -16.75
C GLN A 12 6.58 3.64 -17.55
N GLY A 13 6.54 3.12 -18.79
CA GLY A 13 5.36 3.13 -19.65
C GLY A 13 4.10 2.57 -18.96
N PRO A 14 4.17 1.36 -18.36
CA PRO A 14 3.05 0.78 -17.63
C PRO A 14 2.63 1.60 -16.41
N LEU A 15 3.56 2.17 -15.65
CA LEU A 15 3.24 3.04 -14.51
C LEU A 15 2.51 4.31 -14.96
N ARG A 16 3.02 4.98 -16.00
CA ARG A 16 2.40 6.19 -16.54
C ARG A 16 0.99 5.93 -17.07
N ARG A 17 0.75 4.75 -17.65
CA ARG A 17 -0.57 4.33 -18.08
C ARG A 17 -1.53 4.20 -16.89
N ASP A 18 -1.11 3.51 -15.84
CA ASP A 18 -1.96 3.27 -14.65
C ASP A 18 -2.28 4.60 -13.93
N VAL A 19 -1.29 5.48 -13.75
CA VAL A 19 -1.50 6.83 -13.17
C VAL A 19 -2.47 7.66 -14.03
N ARG A 20 -2.35 7.58 -15.36
CA ARG A 20 -3.25 8.31 -16.27
C ARG A 20 -4.67 7.77 -16.20
N LEU A 21 -4.84 6.44 -16.16
CA LEU A 21 -6.14 5.80 -16.03
C LEU A 21 -6.83 6.22 -14.74
N LEU A 22 -6.17 6.05 -13.59
CA LEU A 22 -6.74 6.41 -12.28
C LEU A 22 -7.03 7.92 -12.19
N GLY A 23 -6.16 8.76 -12.75
CA GLY A 23 -6.40 10.20 -12.82
C GLY A 23 -7.60 10.58 -13.69
N ALA A 24 -7.79 9.90 -14.83
CA ALA A 24 -8.95 10.10 -15.68
C ALA A 24 -10.25 9.68 -14.98
N LEU A 25 -10.25 8.50 -14.34
CA LEU A 25 -11.39 8.01 -13.55
C LEU A 25 -11.72 8.93 -12.38
N LEU A 26 -10.72 9.45 -11.66
CA LEU A 26 -10.94 10.49 -10.64
C LEU A 26 -11.60 11.75 -11.24
N GLY A 27 -11.15 12.20 -12.41
CA GLY A 27 -11.79 13.30 -13.13
C GLY A 27 -13.24 13.02 -13.51
N HIS A 28 -13.58 11.78 -13.87
CA HIS A 28 -14.98 11.36 -14.07
C HIS A 28 -15.79 11.46 -12.77
N VAL A 29 -15.27 10.92 -11.67
CA VAL A 29 -15.92 10.96 -10.35
C VAL A 29 -16.14 12.41 -9.89
N ILE A 30 -15.15 13.30 -10.03
CA ILE A 30 -15.31 14.72 -9.63
C ILE A 30 -16.43 15.38 -10.46
N ARG A 31 -16.47 15.16 -11.78
CA ARG A 31 -17.54 15.72 -12.63
C ARG A 31 -18.92 15.21 -12.25
N GLU A 32 -19.03 13.93 -11.94
CA GLU A 32 -20.29 13.30 -11.57
C GLU A 32 -20.78 13.75 -10.19
N GLN A 33 -19.89 13.83 -9.21
CA GLN A 33 -20.23 14.09 -7.81
C GLN A 33 -20.33 15.58 -7.49
N GLU A 34 -19.52 16.42 -8.12
CA GLU A 34 -19.39 17.86 -7.80
C GLU A 34 -19.71 18.80 -8.97
N GLY A 35 -19.82 18.25 -10.19
CA GLY A 35 -20.13 19.00 -11.40
C GLY A 35 -18.90 19.49 -12.19
N GLN A 36 -19.18 19.97 -13.41
CA GLN A 36 -18.14 20.40 -14.35
C GLN A 36 -17.31 21.59 -13.84
N ALA A 37 -17.93 22.53 -13.13
CA ALA A 37 -17.27 23.74 -12.66
C ALA A 37 -16.09 23.44 -11.70
N LEU A 38 -16.27 22.52 -10.75
CA LEU A 38 -15.19 22.15 -9.83
C LEU A 38 -14.07 21.41 -10.55
N TYR A 39 -14.41 20.52 -11.48
CA TYR A 39 -13.43 19.83 -12.32
C TYR A 39 -12.57 20.82 -13.13
N ASP A 40 -13.19 21.84 -13.73
CA ASP A 40 -12.45 22.84 -14.51
C ASP A 40 -11.48 23.65 -13.62
N VAL A 41 -11.87 23.95 -12.38
CA VAL A 41 -11.01 24.59 -11.40
C VAL A 41 -9.83 23.68 -11.01
N GLU A 42 -10.09 22.40 -10.75
CA GLU A 42 -9.06 21.40 -10.43
C GLU A 42 -8.02 21.29 -11.55
N GLU A 43 -8.49 21.16 -12.79
CA GLU A 43 -7.61 21.01 -13.96
C GLU A 43 -6.81 22.30 -14.22
N ARG A 44 -7.42 23.48 -14.01
CA ARG A 44 -6.70 24.75 -14.07
C ARG A 44 -5.57 24.80 -13.04
N VAL A 45 -5.85 24.41 -11.78
CA VAL A 45 -4.82 24.36 -10.73
C VAL A 45 -3.72 23.36 -11.08
N ARG A 46 -4.06 22.19 -11.62
CA ARG A 46 -3.10 21.17 -12.08
C ARG A 46 -2.18 21.71 -13.17
N GLN A 47 -2.72 22.39 -14.17
CA GLN A 47 -1.96 22.97 -15.28
C GLN A 47 -1.04 24.10 -14.82
N THR A 48 -1.56 25.02 -14.01
CA THR A 48 -0.78 26.13 -13.45
C THR A 48 0.35 25.62 -12.53
N SER A 49 0.07 24.61 -11.72
CA SER A 49 1.09 23.97 -10.87
C SER A 49 2.20 23.31 -11.70
N ARG A 50 1.86 22.62 -12.80
CA ARG A 50 2.85 22.03 -13.72
C ARG A 50 3.72 23.07 -14.42
N ALA A 51 3.19 24.26 -14.65
CA ALA A 51 3.97 25.39 -15.19
C ALA A 51 4.89 26.05 -14.14
N GLY A 52 4.77 25.67 -12.86
CA GLY A 52 5.58 26.22 -11.77
C GLY A 52 5.11 27.58 -11.25
N ASP A 53 3.91 28.03 -11.63
CA ASP A 53 3.36 29.33 -11.20
C ASP A 53 2.55 29.19 -9.90
N PHE A 54 3.28 29.06 -8.79
CA PHE A 54 2.66 28.91 -7.47
C PHE A 54 1.88 30.14 -7.01
N ALA A 55 2.23 31.33 -7.49
CA ALA A 55 1.50 32.56 -7.17
C ALA A 55 0.11 32.56 -7.81
N ALA A 56 0.01 32.13 -9.07
CA ALA A 56 -1.28 31.96 -9.74
C ALA A 56 -2.12 30.84 -9.10
N VAL A 57 -1.51 29.72 -8.67
CA VAL A 57 -2.22 28.68 -7.90
C VAL A 57 -2.82 29.27 -6.62
N GLN A 58 -2.02 30.03 -5.85
CA GLN A 58 -2.49 30.65 -4.62
C GLN A 58 -3.65 31.61 -4.88
N ALA A 59 -3.59 32.41 -5.96
CA ALA A 59 -4.65 33.32 -6.35
C ALA A 59 -5.95 32.57 -6.72
N ILE A 60 -5.85 31.48 -7.48
CA ILE A 60 -7.00 30.64 -7.83
C ILE A 60 -7.65 30.06 -6.56
N VAL A 61 -6.86 29.45 -5.67
CA VAL A 61 -7.37 28.80 -4.46
C VAL A 61 -7.99 29.82 -3.51
N SER A 62 -7.34 30.97 -3.31
CA SER A 62 -7.82 32.03 -2.39
C SER A 62 -9.14 32.67 -2.85
N ALA A 63 -9.45 32.60 -4.15
CA ALA A 63 -10.69 33.13 -4.71
C ALA A 63 -11.89 32.18 -4.54
N LEU A 64 -11.66 30.91 -4.19
CA LEU A 64 -12.73 29.93 -4.02
C LEU A 64 -13.39 30.07 -2.63
N PRO A 65 -14.70 29.76 -2.53
CA PRO A 65 -15.35 29.50 -1.25
C PRO A 65 -14.60 28.43 -0.43
N VAL A 66 -14.65 28.53 0.90
CA VAL A 66 -13.90 27.63 1.81
C VAL A 66 -14.28 26.15 1.60
N ASP A 67 -15.54 25.87 1.31
CA ASP A 67 -16.02 24.52 1.02
C ASP A 67 -15.45 23.98 -0.30
N GLU A 68 -15.36 24.80 -1.34
CA GLU A 68 -14.71 24.43 -2.61
C GLU A 68 -13.20 24.23 -2.44
N GLN A 69 -12.54 25.04 -1.61
CA GLN A 69 -11.12 24.82 -1.25
C GLN A 69 -10.93 23.44 -0.61
N GLY A 70 -11.82 23.05 0.30
CA GLY A 70 -11.78 21.73 0.94
C GLY A 70 -11.92 20.58 -0.07
N ARG A 71 -12.86 20.69 -1.02
CA ARG A 71 -13.05 19.70 -2.09
C ARG A 71 -11.85 19.64 -3.03
N LEU A 72 -11.24 20.77 -3.34
CA LEU A 72 -10.04 20.85 -4.18
C LEU A 72 -8.84 20.16 -3.50
N VAL A 73 -8.61 20.45 -2.21
CA VAL A 73 -7.58 19.77 -1.42
C VAL A 73 -7.80 18.25 -1.45
N ARG A 74 -9.04 17.81 -1.26
CA ARG A 74 -9.40 16.40 -1.33
C ARG A 74 -9.11 15.77 -2.69
N ALA A 75 -9.40 16.46 -3.79
CA ALA A 75 -9.09 15.97 -5.14
C ALA A 75 -7.59 15.72 -5.33
N PHE A 76 -6.73 16.65 -4.90
CA PHE A 76 -5.30 16.46 -4.98
C PHE A 76 -4.80 15.36 -4.03
N SER A 77 -5.30 15.30 -2.79
CA SER A 77 -4.98 14.24 -1.85
C SER A 77 -5.30 12.86 -2.43
N LEU A 78 -6.50 12.68 -2.98
CA LEU A 78 -6.91 11.42 -3.59
C LEU A 78 -6.10 11.10 -4.85
N TYR A 79 -5.81 12.09 -5.69
CA TYR A 79 -4.92 11.91 -6.85
C TYR A 79 -3.55 11.37 -6.42
N PHE A 80 -2.92 11.95 -5.40
CA PHE A 80 -1.62 11.48 -4.92
C PHE A 80 -1.68 10.08 -4.31
N GLN A 81 -2.76 9.74 -3.61
CA GLN A 81 -2.97 8.37 -3.13
C GLN A 81 -3.10 7.37 -4.27
N LEU A 82 -3.87 7.69 -5.31
CA LEU A 82 -4.01 6.84 -6.49
C LEU A 82 -2.68 6.69 -7.24
N ALA A 83 -1.89 7.76 -7.33
CA ALA A 83 -0.55 7.71 -7.91
C ALA A 83 0.40 6.81 -7.10
N ASN A 84 0.39 6.93 -5.77
CA ASN A 84 1.17 6.06 -4.88
C ASN A 84 0.75 4.60 -5.01
N LEU A 85 -0.55 4.33 -5.13
CA LEU A 85 -1.06 2.96 -5.32
C LEU A 85 -0.64 2.38 -6.67
N ALA A 86 -0.69 3.18 -7.75
CA ALA A 86 -0.17 2.78 -9.05
C ALA A 86 1.34 2.48 -9.01
N GLU A 87 2.12 3.26 -8.25
CA GLU A 87 3.54 3.01 -8.06
C GLU A 87 3.80 1.71 -7.28
N GLN A 88 3.07 1.48 -6.19
CA GLN A 88 3.15 0.23 -5.42
C GLN A 88 2.80 -0.98 -6.28
N HIS A 89 1.72 -0.90 -7.07
CA HIS A 89 1.33 -1.93 -8.01
C HIS A 89 2.42 -2.17 -9.06
N HIS A 90 3.00 -1.11 -9.62
CA HIS A 90 4.09 -1.21 -10.58
C HIS A 90 5.32 -1.91 -9.99
N ARG A 91 5.68 -1.62 -8.72
CA ARG A 91 6.76 -2.33 -8.02
C ARG A 91 6.49 -3.84 -7.91
N ILE A 92 5.26 -4.22 -7.61
CA ILE A 92 4.84 -5.64 -7.57
C ILE A 92 4.93 -6.28 -8.96
N ARG A 93 4.40 -5.61 -10.00
CA ARG A 93 4.50 -6.03 -11.41
C ARG A 93 5.95 -6.28 -11.82
N ARG A 94 6.86 -5.35 -11.50
CA ARG A 94 8.30 -5.48 -11.79
C ARG A 94 8.95 -6.64 -11.05
N ARG A 95 8.62 -6.85 -9.77
CA ARG A 95 9.10 -8.01 -9.00
C ARG A 95 8.68 -9.34 -9.63
N ARG A 96 7.43 -9.45 -10.09
CA ARG A 96 6.94 -10.65 -10.82
C ARG A 96 7.66 -10.86 -12.14
N GLN A 97 7.88 -9.78 -12.89
CA GLN A 97 8.66 -9.84 -14.14
C GLN A 97 10.08 -10.35 -13.90
N TYR A 98 10.78 -9.85 -12.87
CA TYR A 98 12.12 -10.36 -12.54
C TYR A 98 12.14 -11.83 -12.17
N ALA A 99 11.11 -12.32 -11.46
CA ALA A 99 10.99 -13.73 -11.14
C ALA A 99 10.85 -14.59 -12.41
N VAL A 100 10.04 -14.16 -13.39
CA VAL A 100 9.91 -14.84 -14.70
C VAL A 100 11.21 -14.80 -15.49
N GLU A 101 11.91 -13.65 -15.47
CA GLU A 101 13.23 -13.47 -16.10
C GLU A 101 14.37 -14.19 -15.35
N GLN A 102 14.07 -14.91 -14.25
CA GLN A 102 15.05 -15.54 -13.35
C GLN A 102 16.14 -14.57 -12.88
N ARG A 103 15.80 -13.29 -12.77
CA ARG A 103 16.68 -12.26 -12.24
C ARG A 103 16.54 -12.20 -10.73
N VAL A 104 17.68 -12.21 -10.05
CA VAL A 104 17.73 -11.97 -8.61
C VAL A 104 17.31 -10.52 -8.35
N ALA A 105 16.22 -10.33 -7.61
CA ALA A 105 15.78 -9.01 -7.22
C ALA A 105 16.81 -8.38 -6.26
N ALA A 106 17.13 -7.10 -6.45
CA ALA A 106 17.94 -6.35 -5.49
C ALA A 106 17.25 -6.34 -4.11
N GLU A 107 18.05 -6.32 -3.04
CA GLU A 107 17.57 -6.31 -1.65
C GLU A 107 16.69 -7.53 -1.29
N SER A 108 16.90 -8.66 -1.98
CA SER A 108 16.23 -9.93 -1.66
C SER A 108 17.11 -10.85 -0.81
N LEU A 109 16.50 -11.86 -0.19
CA LEU A 109 17.25 -12.93 0.47
C LEU A 109 18.22 -13.61 -0.49
N ASP A 110 17.81 -13.87 -1.74
CA ASP A 110 18.68 -14.51 -2.74
C ASP A 110 19.91 -13.66 -3.06
N ALA A 111 19.76 -12.34 -3.16
CA ALA A 111 20.89 -11.41 -3.33
C ALA A 111 21.83 -11.48 -2.11
N ALA A 112 21.27 -11.40 -0.89
CA ALA A 112 22.06 -11.44 0.34
C ALA A 112 22.85 -12.76 0.48
N PHE A 113 22.24 -13.91 0.19
CA PHE A 113 22.94 -15.20 0.22
C PHE A 113 23.98 -15.34 -0.89
N ALA A 114 23.77 -14.76 -2.06
CA ALA A 114 24.76 -14.72 -3.12
C ALA A 114 25.99 -13.89 -2.71
N GLU A 115 25.79 -12.74 -2.07
CA GLU A 115 26.86 -11.90 -1.52
C GLU A 115 27.65 -12.62 -0.42
N LEU A 116 26.96 -13.28 0.52
CA LEU A 116 27.61 -14.07 1.58
C LEU A 116 28.46 -15.21 1.00
N LYS A 117 27.94 -15.88 -0.04
CA LYS A 117 28.68 -16.93 -0.74
C LYS A 117 29.92 -16.37 -1.46
N ALA A 118 29.79 -15.22 -2.12
CA ALA A 118 30.91 -14.55 -2.78
C ALA A 118 31.98 -14.08 -1.79
N ALA A 119 31.59 -13.72 -0.57
CA ALA A 119 32.48 -13.39 0.54
C ALA A 119 33.13 -14.62 1.20
N GLY A 120 32.86 -15.84 0.72
CA GLY A 120 33.47 -17.06 1.23
C GLY A 120 32.93 -17.54 2.58
N ILE A 121 31.73 -17.07 2.98
CA ILE A 121 31.08 -17.53 4.21
C ILE A 121 30.64 -18.99 4.04
N SER A 122 31.08 -19.86 4.94
CA SER A 122 30.74 -21.29 4.91
C SER A 122 29.35 -21.56 5.46
N ASP A 123 28.77 -22.70 5.09
CA ASP A 123 27.46 -23.13 5.59
C ASP A 123 27.44 -23.31 7.12
N ASP A 124 28.57 -23.70 7.73
CA ASP A 124 28.70 -23.78 9.19
C ASP A 124 28.63 -22.41 9.85
N GLN A 125 29.30 -21.42 9.25
CA GLN A 125 29.24 -20.03 9.73
C GLN A 125 27.81 -19.47 9.59
N LEU A 126 27.11 -19.77 8.49
CA LEU A 126 25.71 -19.39 8.30
C LEU A 126 24.79 -20.04 9.34
N ARG A 127 24.96 -21.34 9.60
CA ARG A 127 24.21 -22.06 10.64
C ARG A 127 24.42 -21.44 12.01
N GLU A 128 25.66 -21.12 12.39
CA GLU A 128 25.95 -20.53 13.69
C GLU A 128 25.44 -19.08 13.79
N ALA A 129 25.51 -18.30 12.71
CA ALA A 129 24.91 -16.96 12.67
C ALA A 129 23.39 -17.02 12.80
N SER A 130 22.73 -17.98 12.13
CA SER A 130 21.26 -18.11 12.12
C SER A 130 20.65 -18.27 13.52
N ARG A 131 21.40 -18.85 14.47
CA ARG A 131 20.97 -19.02 15.86
C ARG A 131 20.84 -17.72 16.63
N ARG A 132 21.50 -16.66 16.15
CA ARG A 132 21.58 -15.34 16.81
C ARG A 132 20.72 -14.29 16.13
N ILE A 133 20.18 -14.57 14.94
CA ILE A 133 19.34 -13.62 14.21
C ILE A 133 17.95 -13.60 14.85
N SER A 134 17.52 -12.40 15.24
CA SER A 134 16.17 -12.12 15.73
C SER A 134 15.70 -10.79 15.13
N LEU A 135 14.52 -10.82 14.53
CA LEU A 135 13.80 -9.70 13.96
C LEU A 135 12.42 -9.65 14.63
N GLU A 136 12.18 -8.58 15.37
CA GLU A 136 10.89 -8.32 16.00
C GLU A 136 10.26 -7.07 15.39
N LEU A 137 9.11 -7.25 14.73
CA LEU A 137 8.35 -6.17 14.13
C LEU A 137 7.22 -5.77 15.09
N VAL A 138 7.32 -4.56 15.66
CA VAL A 138 6.36 -4.06 16.64
C VAL A 138 5.40 -3.07 15.98
N LEU A 139 4.12 -3.44 15.92
CA LEU A 139 3.05 -2.59 15.40
C LEU A 139 2.71 -1.49 16.39
N THR A 140 2.78 -0.25 15.94
CA THR A 140 2.38 0.95 16.69
C THR A 140 1.12 1.57 16.09
N ALA A 141 0.36 2.31 16.90
CA ALA A 141 -0.74 3.10 16.37
C ALA A 141 -0.17 4.32 15.66
N HIS A 142 -0.64 4.62 14.44
CA HIS A 142 -0.20 5.82 13.75
C HIS A 142 -1.01 7.03 14.29
N PRO A 143 -0.36 8.04 14.90
CA PRO A 143 -1.06 9.12 15.63
C PRO A 143 -1.93 10.00 14.72
N THR A 144 -1.69 9.99 13.40
CA THR A 144 -2.41 10.82 12.42
C THR A 144 -3.13 10.01 11.34
N GLU A 145 -2.90 8.70 11.21
CA GLU A 145 -3.44 7.88 10.11
C GLU A 145 -4.16 6.65 10.65
N ALA A 146 -5.25 6.87 11.40
CA ALA A 146 -6.23 5.81 11.59
C ALA A 146 -7.11 5.69 10.33
N THR A 147 -6.45 5.39 9.21
CA THR A 147 -7.06 5.16 7.90
C THR A 147 -8.21 4.19 8.07
N ARG A 148 -9.40 4.60 7.61
CA ARG A 148 -10.60 3.79 7.81
C ARG A 148 -10.43 2.45 7.10
N ARG A 149 -10.98 1.38 7.69
CA ARG A 149 -11.00 0.05 7.05
C ARG A 149 -11.59 0.11 5.63
N THR A 150 -12.59 0.97 5.41
CA THR A 150 -13.17 1.23 4.09
C THR A 150 -12.13 1.72 3.08
N VAL A 151 -11.27 2.69 3.48
CA VAL A 151 -10.21 3.22 2.62
C VAL A 151 -9.19 2.13 2.28
N LEU A 152 -8.74 1.38 3.30
CA LEU A 152 -7.82 0.26 3.09
C LEU A 152 -8.40 -0.82 2.16
N THR A 153 -9.69 -1.13 2.34
CA THR A 153 -10.39 -2.13 1.50
C THR A 153 -10.49 -1.66 0.06
N ALA A 154 -10.87 -0.40 -0.17
CA ALA A 154 -10.92 0.17 -1.51
C ALA A 154 -9.53 0.21 -2.18
N GLN A 155 -8.47 0.52 -1.42
CA GLN A 155 -7.09 0.47 -1.92
C GLN A 155 -6.65 -0.95 -2.33
N LEU A 156 -6.99 -1.97 -1.53
CA LEU A 156 -6.75 -3.37 -1.90
C LEU A 156 -7.51 -3.76 -3.17
N GLN A 157 -8.79 -3.38 -3.26
CA GLN A 157 -9.63 -3.67 -4.42
C GLN A 157 -9.09 -2.99 -5.68
N ILE A 158 -8.66 -1.73 -5.60
CA ILE A 158 -8.01 -1.04 -6.72
C ILE A 158 -6.73 -1.77 -7.13
N SER A 159 -5.91 -2.22 -6.18
CA SER A 159 -4.69 -2.97 -6.49
C SER A 159 -4.99 -4.27 -7.25
N GLU A 160 -6.01 -5.00 -6.84
CA GLU A 160 -6.45 -6.23 -7.52
C GLU A 160 -7.04 -5.95 -8.91
N LEU A 161 -7.83 -4.88 -9.06
CA LEU A 161 -8.36 -4.46 -10.36
C LEU A 161 -7.25 -4.05 -11.33
N LEU A 162 -6.23 -3.32 -10.86
CA LEU A 162 -5.03 -3.01 -11.64
C LEU A 162 -4.26 -4.27 -12.03
N HIS A 163 -4.22 -5.28 -11.16
CA HIS A 163 -3.60 -6.56 -11.47
C HIS A 163 -4.37 -7.29 -12.58
N ARG A 164 -5.70 -7.30 -12.53
CA ARG A 164 -6.55 -7.90 -13.58
C ARG A 164 -6.38 -7.20 -14.94
N LEU A 165 -6.12 -5.90 -14.95
CA LEU A 165 -5.80 -5.14 -16.18
C LEU A 165 -4.47 -5.53 -16.83
N ASP A 166 -3.59 -6.23 -16.11
CA ASP A 166 -2.32 -6.70 -16.67
C ASP A 166 -2.46 -8.00 -17.48
N ASP A 167 -3.63 -8.64 -17.48
CA ASP A 167 -3.86 -9.85 -18.26
C ASP A 167 -3.81 -9.53 -19.77
N PRO A 168 -2.82 -10.07 -20.53
CA PRO A 168 -2.71 -9.82 -21.96
C PRO A 168 -3.87 -10.43 -22.78
N HIS A 169 -4.69 -11.30 -22.17
CA HIS A 169 -5.84 -11.94 -22.80
C HIS A 169 -7.17 -11.26 -22.44
N LEU A 170 -7.15 -10.14 -21.72
CA LEU A 170 -8.34 -9.42 -21.31
C LEU A 170 -9.11 -8.88 -22.52
N ALA A 171 -10.38 -9.27 -22.63
CA ALA A 171 -11.27 -8.78 -23.69
C ALA A 171 -11.70 -7.32 -23.45
N PRO A 172 -12.01 -6.53 -24.50
CA PRO A 172 -12.44 -5.14 -24.35
C PRO A 172 -13.66 -4.92 -23.47
N ALA A 173 -14.59 -5.87 -23.42
CA ALA A 173 -15.73 -5.82 -22.50
C ALA A 173 -15.28 -5.94 -21.04
N GLY A 174 -14.42 -6.92 -20.74
CA GLY A 174 -13.88 -7.10 -19.39
C GLY A 174 -12.99 -5.94 -18.94
N GLN A 175 -12.30 -5.26 -19.86
CA GLN A 175 -11.58 -4.02 -19.54
C GLN A 175 -12.53 -2.93 -19.07
N ARG A 176 -13.65 -2.71 -19.77
CA ARG A 176 -14.67 -1.73 -19.35
C ARG A 176 -15.26 -2.06 -17.99
N ASP A 177 -15.60 -3.32 -17.74
CA ASP A 177 -16.14 -3.76 -16.45
C ASP A 177 -15.14 -3.49 -15.30
N ILE A 178 -13.84 -3.62 -15.56
CA ILE A 178 -12.79 -3.30 -14.57
C ILE A 178 -12.65 -1.78 -14.38
N GLU A 179 -12.71 -1.00 -15.45
CA GLU A 179 -12.67 0.47 -15.38
C GLU A 179 -13.87 1.02 -14.60
N ASP A 180 -15.06 0.46 -14.79
CA ASP A 180 -16.27 0.79 -14.03
C ASP A 180 -16.10 0.43 -12.54
N ALA A 181 -15.61 -0.77 -12.24
CA ALA A 181 -15.32 -1.18 -10.87
C ALA A 181 -14.24 -0.30 -10.20
N LEU A 182 -13.23 0.17 -10.96
CA LEU A 182 -12.24 1.14 -10.47
C LEU A 182 -12.91 2.48 -10.15
N ALA A 183 -13.81 2.97 -11.01
CA ALA A 183 -14.57 4.20 -10.78
C ALA A 183 -15.43 4.09 -9.51
N GLU A 184 -16.05 2.94 -9.26
CA GLU A 184 -16.80 2.68 -8.01
C GLU A 184 -15.91 2.77 -6.76
N GLN A 185 -14.70 2.20 -6.81
CA GLN A 185 -13.76 2.28 -5.69
C GLN A 185 -13.25 3.71 -5.47
N ILE A 186 -12.95 4.43 -6.56
CA ILE A 186 -12.55 5.84 -6.48
C ILE A 186 -13.71 6.69 -5.93
N THR A 187 -14.95 6.40 -6.31
CA THR A 187 -16.14 7.05 -5.73
C THR A 187 -16.28 6.75 -4.25
N THR A 188 -16.02 5.51 -3.82
CA THR A 188 -16.01 5.14 -2.40
C THR A 188 -14.98 5.94 -1.62
N LEU A 189 -13.77 6.11 -2.16
CA LEU A 189 -12.74 6.97 -1.58
C LEU A 189 -13.18 8.46 -1.57
N TRP A 190 -13.76 8.95 -2.68
CA TRP A 190 -14.32 10.30 -2.78
C TRP A 190 -15.51 10.55 -1.85
N GLN A 191 -16.24 9.53 -1.42
CA GLN A 191 -17.35 9.71 -0.47
C GLN A 191 -16.92 9.43 0.98
N THR A 192 -15.74 8.87 1.19
CA THR A 192 -15.21 8.56 2.52
C THR A 192 -14.28 9.66 3.02
N ASP A 193 -14.69 10.35 4.09
CA ASP A 193 -13.83 11.34 4.74
C ASP A 193 -12.65 10.64 5.45
N GLU A 194 -11.44 10.89 4.93
CA GLU A 194 -10.19 10.39 5.50
C GLU A 194 -9.88 11.04 6.85
N THR A 195 -10.20 12.33 6.97
CA THR A 195 -9.99 13.07 8.20
C THR A 195 -11.11 12.75 9.18
N ARG A 196 -10.79 11.97 10.21
CA ARG A 196 -11.79 11.68 11.25
C ARG A 196 -12.03 12.94 12.08
N ALA A 197 -13.25 13.46 12.05
CA ALA A 197 -13.68 14.53 12.96
C ALA A 197 -13.56 14.16 14.45
N LYS A 198 -13.55 12.86 14.79
CA LYS A 198 -13.33 12.35 16.15
C LYS A 198 -12.13 11.43 16.20
N ARG A 199 -11.30 11.59 17.25
CA ARG A 199 -10.19 10.67 17.51
C ARG A 199 -10.70 9.22 17.58
N PRO A 200 -10.02 8.26 16.94
CA PRO A 200 -10.34 6.84 17.07
C PRO A 200 -10.31 6.41 18.53
N ARG A 201 -11.10 5.41 18.88
CA ARG A 201 -10.93 4.74 20.16
C ARG A 201 -9.78 3.77 20.05
N VAL A 202 -9.10 3.49 21.15
CA VAL A 202 -8.03 2.49 21.22
C VAL A 202 -8.46 1.13 20.66
N VAL A 203 -9.71 0.72 20.88
CA VAL A 203 -10.26 -0.52 20.29
C VAL A 203 -10.38 -0.51 18.77
N ASP A 204 -10.54 0.66 18.16
CA ASP A 204 -10.57 0.80 16.71
C ASP A 204 -9.14 0.69 16.13
N GLU A 205 -8.14 1.19 16.85
CA GLU A 205 -6.71 1.02 16.51
C GLU A 205 -6.26 -0.44 16.66
N ILE A 206 -6.69 -1.13 17.71
CA ILE A 206 -6.41 -2.58 17.90
C ILE A 206 -6.92 -3.36 16.67
N ARG A 207 -8.17 -3.11 16.26
CA ARG A 207 -8.75 -3.76 15.08
C ARG A 207 -7.98 -3.42 13.81
N HIS A 208 -7.52 -2.18 13.67
CA HIS A 208 -6.73 -1.74 12.54
C HIS A 208 -5.37 -2.45 12.50
N GLY A 209 -4.67 -2.59 13.62
CA GLY A 209 -3.42 -3.35 13.68
C GLY A 209 -3.59 -4.82 13.32
N LEU A 210 -4.65 -5.45 13.83
CA LEU A 210 -4.96 -6.86 13.54
C LEU A 210 -5.39 -7.11 12.09
N TRP A 211 -5.96 -6.11 11.41
CA TRP A 211 -6.33 -6.21 10.01
C TRP A 211 -5.13 -6.55 9.11
N PHE A 212 -3.92 -6.05 9.40
CA PHE A 212 -2.73 -6.41 8.62
C PHE A 212 -2.36 -7.89 8.73
N PHE A 213 -2.61 -8.52 9.87
CA PHE A 213 -2.44 -9.97 10.02
C PHE A 213 -3.46 -10.73 9.18
N GLU A 214 -4.73 -10.35 9.29
CA GLU A 214 -5.83 -10.92 8.50
C GLU A 214 -5.56 -10.84 7.00
N GLN A 215 -5.04 -9.71 6.53
CA GLN A 215 -4.91 -9.46 5.08
C GLN A 215 -3.59 -9.91 4.46
N SER A 216 -2.49 -10.00 5.21
CA SER A 216 -1.20 -10.35 4.59
C SER A 216 -0.20 -11.06 5.50
N LEU A 217 -0.03 -10.66 6.76
CA LEU A 217 1.12 -11.16 7.55
C LEU A 217 1.02 -12.65 7.85
N PHE A 218 -0.17 -13.23 7.98
CA PHE A 218 -0.32 -14.67 8.16
C PHE A 218 0.13 -15.50 6.96
N GLU A 219 0.13 -14.94 5.75
CA GLU A 219 0.59 -15.61 4.54
C GLU A 219 2.07 -15.30 4.26
N VAL A 220 2.44 -14.02 4.36
CA VAL A 220 3.77 -13.53 3.98
C VAL A 220 4.85 -13.95 4.98
N ALA A 221 4.56 -13.94 6.29
CA ALA A 221 5.56 -14.28 7.30
C ALA A 221 6.02 -15.75 7.22
N PRO A 222 5.13 -16.76 7.10
CA PRO A 222 5.56 -18.14 6.88
C PRO A 222 6.30 -18.32 5.56
N ALA A 223 5.89 -17.66 4.47
CA ALA A 223 6.57 -17.72 3.18
C ALA A 223 8.03 -17.21 3.29
N LEU A 224 8.23 -16.05 3.92
CA LEU A 224 9.56 -15.48 4.15
C LEU A 224 10.45 -16.41 4.99
N VAL A 225 9.90 -17.02 6.04
CA VAL A 225 10.62 -17.98 6.88
C VAL A 225 10.94 -19.26 6.09
N GLY A 226 10.02 -19.71 5.22
CA GLY A 226 10.24 -20.81 4.30
C GLY A 226 11.41 -20.54 3.36
N ASP A 227 11.45 -19.36 2.75
CA ASP A 227 12.52 -18.91 1.85
C ASP A 227 13.87 -18.88 2.58
N TYR A 228 13.89 -18.36 3.79
CA TYR A 228 15.08 -18.36 4.65
C TYR A 228 15.55 -19.78 4.99
N ARG A 229 14.64 -20.68 5.37
CA ARG A 229 14.96 -22.07 5.73
C ARG A 229 15.37 -22.95 4.56
N ARG A 230 14.98 -22.61 3.33
CA ARG A 230 15.52 -23.28 2.12
C ARG A 230 17.03 -23.03 1.96
N ARG A 231 17.55 -21.92 2.48
CA ARG A 231 18.97 -21.57 2.42
C ARG A 231 19.74 -22.03 3.65
N ILE A 232 19.10 -22.02 4.82
CA ILE A 232 19.66 -22.54 6.06
C ILE A 232 18.69 -23.57 6.64
N PRO A 233 18.83 -24.87 6.25
CA PRO A 233 17.97 -25.92 6.76
C PRO A 233 17.98 -25.97 8.29
N ASN A 234 16.80 -26.13 8.89
CA ASN A 234 16.59 -26.17 10.35
C ASN A 234 16.96 -24.89 11.11
N ALA A 235 17.08 -23.74 10.43
CA ALA A 235 17.28 -22.46 11.12
C ALA A 235 16.12 -22.18 12.10
N ALA A 236 16.48 -21.63 13.26
CA ALA A 236 15.54 -21.13 14.25
C ALA A 236 14.62 -20.08 13.63
N LEU A 237 13.43 -19.90 14.20
CA LEU A 237 12.48 -18.88 13.73
C LEU A 237 13.04 -17.48 14.05
N PRO A 238 13.47 -16.69 13.05
CA PRO A 238 14.08 -15.40 13.32
C PRO A 238 13.05 -14.28 13.46
N LEU A 239 11.79 -14.51 13.06
CA LEU A 239 10.77 -13.48 12.93
C LEU A 239 9.73 -13.56 14.05
N ARG A 240 9.48 -12.44 14.71
CA ARG A 240 8.44 -12.25 15.72
C ARG A 240 7.68 -10.97 15.44
N PHE A 241 6.43 -10.94 15.90
CA PHE A 241 5.61 -9.73 15.88
C PHE A 241 5.20 -9.34 17.29
N GLY A 242 5.26 -8.04 17.56
CA GLY A 242 4.75 -7.42 18.78
C GLY A 242 3.74 -6.33 18.44
N SER A 243 3.06 -5.80 19.43
CA SER A 243 2.24 -4.61 19.27
C SER A 243 2.21 -3.76 20.53
N TRP A 244 2.29 -2.45 20.36
CA TRP A 244 2.04 -1.47 21.41
C TRP A 244 0.58 -1.02 21.45
N ILE A 245 -0.20 -1.36 20.42
CA ILE A 245 -1.58 -0.89 20.27
C ILE A 245 -2.45 -1.48 21.38
N GLY A 246 -3.04 -0.58 22.19
CA GLY A 246 -3.87 -0.96 23.34
C GLY A 246 -3.12 -1.25 24.64
N GLY A 247 -1.79 -1.40 24.57
CA GLY A 247 -0.92 -1.58 25.73
C GLY A 247 -0.15 -0.32 26.14
N ASP A 248 0.24 0.50 25.17
CA ASP A 248 0.97 1.74 25.40
C ASP A 248 0.06 2.81 26.03
N GLN A 249 0.47 3.27 27.22
CA GLN A 249 -0.25 4.26 28.03
C GLN A 249 0.44 5.62 28.02
N ASP A 250 1.60 5.75 27.37
CA ASP A 250 2.34 7.01 27.38
C ASP A 250 1.53 8.11 26.68
N GLY A 251 1.20 9.16 27.43
CA GLY A 251 0.38 10.28 26.96
C GLY A 251 -1.06 9.95 26.56
N ASN A 252 -1.56 8.72 26.76
CA ASN A 252 -2.90 8.31 26.33
C ASN A 252 -3.80 7.85 27.49
N PRO A 253 -4.66 8.74 28.05
CA PRO A 253 -5.55 8.39 29.16
C PRO A 253 -6.63 7.37 28.79
N ASN A 254 -6.82 7.07 27.50
CA ASN A 254 -7.80 6.09 27.03
C ASN A 254 -7.22 4.66 26.97
N ALA A 255 -5.91 4.51 27.16
CA ALA A 255 -5.25 3.20 27.26
C ALA A 255 -5.15 2.77 28.73
N GLY A 256 -5.39 1.48 28.99
CA GLY A 256 -5.42 0.95 30.34
C GLY A 256 -5.59 -0.57 30.40
N PRO A 257 -5.83 -1.15 31.58
CA PRO A 257 -5.98 -2.60 31.74
C PRO A 257 -7.08 -3.23 30.87
N ALA A 258 -8.17 -2.48 30.62
CA ALA A 258 -9.26 -2.95 29.77
C ALA A 258 -8.87 -2.99 28.28
N THR A 259 -8.11 -2.02 27.78
CA THR A 259 -7.64 -2.00 26.38
C THR A 259 -6.57 -3.05 26.14
N LEU A 260 -5.68 -3.29 27.11
CA LEU A 260 -4.67 -4.34 27.03
C LEU A 260 -5.32 -5.73 26.95
N ARG A 261 -6.31 -6.02 27.82
CA ARG A 261 -7.11 -7.24 27.73
C ARG A 261 -7.82 -7.36 26.39
N ALA A 262 -8.47 -6.28 25.96
CA ALA A 262 -9.15 -6.23 24.67
C ALA A 262 -8.23 -6.49 23.46
N ALA A 263 -6.97 -6.06 23.53
CA ALA A 263 -5.95 -6.33 22.52
C ALA A 263 -5.54 -7.82 22.51
N ALA A 264 -5.19 -8.35 23.69
CA ALA A 264 -4.80 -9.74 23.86
C ALA A 264 -5.91 -10.72 23.46
N ASP A 265 -7.15 -10.48 23.89
CA ASP A 265 -8.30 -11.34 23.59
C ASP A 265 -8.59 -11.38 22.09
N ARG A 266 -8.52 -10.23 21.40
CA ARG A 266 -8.75 -10.15 19.96
C ARG A 266 -7.61 -10.79 19.17
N ALA A 267 -6.36 -10.57 19.55
CA ALA A 267 -5.22 -11.22 18.91
C ALA A 267 -5.34 -12.75 19.05
N ARG A 268 -5.69 -13.23 20.24
CA ARG A 268 -5.96 -14.65 20.49
C ARG A 268 -7.10 -15.17 19.61
N GLN A 269 -8.23 -14.47 19.58
CA GLN A 269 -9.38 -14.87 18.79
C GLN A 269 -9.04 -14.95 17.29
N LEU A 270 -8.31 -13.95 16.79
CA LEU A 270 -7.87 -13.91 15.39
C LEU A 270 -7.02 -15.15 15.05
N VAL A 271 -6.04 -15.48 15.89
CA VAL A 271 -5.19 -16.65 15.70
C VAL A 271 -6.02 -17.94 15.76
N LEU A 272 -6.95 -18.07 16.71
CA LEU A 272 -7.80 -19.25 16.83
C LEU A 272 -8.71 -19.44 15.60
N LEU A 273 -9.31 -18.37 15.08
CA LEU A 273 -10.11 -18.42 13.86
C LEU A 273 -9.24 -18.86 12.67
N ARG A 274 -8.06 -18.25 12.51
CA ARG A 274 -7.14 -18.57 11.42
C ARG A 274 -6.78 -20.05 11.36
N TYR A 275 -6.53 -20.69 12.50
CA TYR A 275 -6.19 -22.12 12.59
C TYR A 275 -7.40 -23.05 12.63
N ALA A 276 -8.61 -22.55 12.91
CA ALA A 276 -9.83 -23.34 12.80
C ALA A 276 -10.29 -23.48 11.33
N ASP A 277 -9.95 -22.50 10.50
CA ASP A 277 -10.25 -22.49 9.06
C ASP A 277 -9.19 -23.21 8.21
N GLU A 278 -8.07 -23.67 8.80
CA GLU A 278 -7.05 -24.54 8.17
C GLU A 278 -7.36 -26.03 8.32
#